data_AF-A0A9E3IQ83-F1
#
_entry.id   AF-A0A9E3IQ83-F1
#
_cell.length_a   1.000
_cell.length_b   1.000
_cell.length_c   1.000
_cell.angle_alpha   90.00
_cell.angle_beta   90.00
_cell.angle_gamma   90.00
#
_symmetry.space_group_name_H-M   'P 1'
#
loop_
_entity.id
_entity.type
_entity.pdbx_description
1 polymer ?
#
loop_
_entity_poly.entity_id
_entity_poly.type
_entity_poly.pdbx_seq_one_letter_code
_entity_poly.pdbx_strand_id
1 'polypeptide(L)'
;MKKLCFACVLAWLLSVAGHAAESASTGLPELRGVLATGAERRFALATPGTGQTAWVTVGDTFAGWKLAAYRPSEDALVLVQDGHEMLLKLSSGQVGVTQEKATLADAEAVLTKMKFEEMFGKIFEQQKKGMAPTMKQMMGNLKGVDAAEAEAFQKKMMDTMYSGMKAEEMRGDIARIYSEVFTKNELQNLSDFYGTATGQALIDKQPAIQQKMMEIMMPRMMAGVGKAQQIAADFAKQQAAKKAAAATAP
;
A
#
# COMPACT_ATOMS: atom_id res chain seq x y z
N MET A 1 -41.89 43.97 55.19
CA MET A 1 -41.69 42.50 55.11
C MET A 1 -41.02 42.17 53.79
N LYS A 2 -39.81 41.55 53.82
CA LYS A 2 -39.19 40.68 52.78
C LYS A 2 -38.97 41.30 51.37
N LYS A 3 -37.80 41.38 50.73
CA LYS A 3 -36.42 40.86 50.84
C LYS A 3 -35.55 41.80 49.95
N LEU A 4 -34.52 42.48 50.45
CA LEU A 4 -33.08 42.15 50.33
C LEU A 4 -32.63 41.44 49.04
N CYS A 5 -31.94 42.15 48.14
CA CYS A 5 -30.86 41.60 47.32
C CYS A 5 -29.77 42.66 47.16
N PHE A 6 -28.70 42.43 47.92
CA PHE A 6 -27.42 43.10 47.97
C PHE A 6 -26.80 43.23 46.56
N ALA A 7 -26.52 44.46 46.14
CA ALA A 7 -25.54 44.76 45.12
C ALA A 7 -24.31 45.32 45.84
N CYS A 8 -23.18 44.63 45.73
CA CYS A 8 -21.81 45.12 45.89
C CYS A 8 -20.88 43.91 46.06
N VAL A 9 -20.40 43.35 44.95
CA VAL A 9 -19.27 42.42 44.97
C VAL A 9 -18.02 43.20 44.58
N LEU A 10 -17.20 43.36 45.62
CA LEU A 10 -15.83 43.78 45.66
C LEU A 10 -14.91 42.65 45.13
N ALA A 11 -13.68 43.03 44.82
CA ALA A 11 -12.45 42.21 44.80
C ALA A 11 -11.96 41.68 43.43
N TRP A 12 -11.04 42.48 42.90
CA TRP A 12 -9.80 42.04 42.25
C TRP A 12 -9.23 40.74 42.85
N LEU A 13 -8.93 39.77 41.97
CA LEU A 13 -7.87 38.78 42.08
C LEU A 13 -7.68 38.12 40.70
N LEU A 14 -6.88 38.75 39.84
CA LEU A 14 -6.37 38.13 38.61
C LEU A 14 -5.17 37.25 39.00
N SER A 15 -5.46 36.03 39.44
CA SER A 15 -4.45 34.97 39.51
C SER A 15 -4.25 34.38 38.12
N VAL A 16 -3.07 34.63 37.58
CA VAL A 16 -2.46 33.88 36.48
C VAL A 16 -2.37 32.41 36.91
N ALA A 17 -3.21 31.57 36.31
CA ALA A 17 -3.00 30.13 36.29
C ALA A 17 -2.93 29.72 34.82
N GLY A 18 -1.71 29.37 34.41
CA GLY A 18 -1.35 29.02 33.05
C GLY A 18 -2.28 27.95 32.49
N HIS A 19 -3.05 28.33 31.48
CA HIS A 19 -3.48 27.35 30.51
C HIS A 19 -2.24 26.95 29.72
N ALA A 20 -1.97 25.65 29.77
CA ALA A 20 -1.02 24.98 28.91
C ALA A 20 -1.31 25.38 27.46
N ALA A 21 -0.46 26.25 26.91
CA ALA A 21 -0.33 26.37 25.47
C ALA A 21 0.45 25.14 25.02
N GLU A 22 -0.30 24.07 24.78
CA GLU A 22 0.06 23.05 23.81
C GLU A 22 0.56 23.80 22.58
N SER A 23 1.86 23.75 22.34
CA SER A 23 2.51 24.56 21.33
C SER A 23 2.11 24.02 19.96
N ALA A 24 1.06 24.59 19.41
CA ALA A 24 0.63 24.42 18.04
C ALA A 24 1.80 24.72 17.09
N SER A 25 2.37 23.68 16.49
CA SER A 25 3.18 23.78 15.26
C SER A 25 2.32 23.64 14.00
N THR A 26 1.01 23.81 14.12
CA THR A 26 0.06 23.79 13.00
C THR A 26 -0.02 25.16 12.33
N GLY A 27 0.66 25.33 11.19
CA GLY A 27 0.46 26.50 10.32
C GLY A 27 1.67 26.98 9.50
N LEU A 28 2.87 26.43 9.69
CA LEU A 28 4.04 26.82 8.91
C LEU A 28 4.13 26.04 7.59
N PRO A 29 4.51 26.68 6.47
CA PRO A 29 4.73 25.97 5.21
C PRO A 29 5.89 24.97 5.29
N GLU A 30 5.73 23.84 4.64
CA GLU A 30 6.76 22.81 4.44
C GLU A 30 7.15 22.71 2.97
N LEU A 31 8.44 22.61 2.68
CA LEU A 31 8.95 22.31 1.34
C LEU A 31 9.00 20.79 1.10
N ARG A 32 8.07 20.27 0.30
CA ARG A 32 7.88 18.83 0.04
C ARG A 32 8.53 18.31 -1.24
N GLY A 33 8.92 19.19 -2.14
CA GLY A 33 9.49 18.77 -3.42
C GLY A 33 10.05 19.93 -4.22
N VAL A 34 11.04 19.62 -5.06
CA VAL A 34 11.61 20.55 -6.04
C VAL A 34 11.53 19.88 -7.41
N LEU A 35 10.87 20.55 -8.35
CA LEU A 35 10.84 20.14 -9.76
C LEU A 35 11.66 21.15 -10.55
N ALA A 36 12.64 20.65 -11.30
CA ALA A 36 13.45 21.46 -12.21
C ALA A 36 13.26 20.96 -13.64
N THR A 37 12.78 21.83 -14.53
CA THR A 37 12.59 21.56 -15.97
C THR A 37 13.35 22.61 -16.77
N GLY A 38 14.60 22.30 -17.14
CA GLY A 38 15.48 23.28 -17.80
C GLY A 38 15.83 24.44 -16.87
N ALA A 39 15.49 25.67 -17.27
CA ALA A 39 15.72 26.88 -16.47
C ALA A 39 14.62 27.14 -15.43
N GLU A 40 13.46 26.49 -15.56
CA GLU A 40 12.34 26.68 -14.63
C GLU A 40 12.45 25.76 -13.42
N ARG A 41 12.17 26.32 -12.25
CA ARG A 41 12.12 25.58 -10.99
C ARG A 41 10.82 25.87 -10.25
N ARG A 42 10.13 24.81 -9.84
CA ARG A 42 8.92 24.87 -9.02
C ARG A 42 9.15 24.13 -7.70
N PHE A 43 8.46 24.61 -6.67
CA PHE A 43 8.55 24.12 -5.30
C PHE A 43 7.17 23.65 -4.85
N ALA A 44 7.08 22.41 -4.39
CA ALA A 44 5.85 21.90 -3.79
C ALA A 44 5.80 22.32 -2.32
N LEU A 45 4.87 23.21 -1.97
CA LEU A 45 4.63 23.63 -0.60
C LEU A 45 3.33 23.01 -0.07
N ALA A 46 3.33 22.73 1.24
CA ALA A 46 2.15 22.30 1.96
C ALA A 46 2.07 22.97 3.34
N THR A 47 0.87 23.21 3.84
CA THR A 47 0.67 23.65 5.23
C THR A 47 0.04 22.49 6.03
N PRO A 48 0.81 21.80 6.89
CA PRO A 48 0.31 20.68 7.70
C PRO A 48 -0.94 21.05 8.50
N GLY A 49 -1.87 20.11 8.64
CA GLY A 49 -3.13 20.31 9.36
C GLY A 49 -4.22 21.08 8.60
N THR A 50 -3.87 21.86 7.57
CA THR A 50 -4.86 22.60 6.75
C THR A 50 -5.16 21.93 5.41
N GLY A 51 -4.26 21.06 4.92
CA GLY A 51 -4.37 20.41 3.62
C GLY A 51 -4.06 21.32 2.41
N GLN A 52 -3.72 22.58 2.63
CA GLN A 52 -3.33 23.50 1.57
C GLN A 52 -2.02 23.04 0.92
N THR A 53 -2.03 22.83 -0.39
CA THR A 53 -0.84 22.46 -1.18
C THR A 53 -0.78 23.25 -2.49
N ALA A 54 0.43 23.60 -2.94
CA ALA A 54 0.63 24.29 -4.21
C ALA A 54 2.02 24.05 -4.79
N TRP A 55 2.12 24.11 -6.13
CA TRP A 55 3.39 24.27 -6.83
C TRP A 55 3.61 25.76 -7.12
N VAL A 56 4.66 26.32 -6.54
CA VAL A 56 4.97 27.75 -6.58
C VAL A 56 6.41 28.00 -7.04
N THR A 57 6.71 29.24 -7.43
CA THR A 57 8.02 29.69 -7.89
C THR A 57 8.56 30.80 -6.99
N VAL A 58 9.87 31.08 -7.09
CA VAL A 58 10.45 32.24 -6.39
C VAL A 58 9.77 33.52 -6.92
N GLY A 59 9.24 34.33 -6.00
CA GLY A 59 8.42 35.51 -6.29
C GLY A 59 6.96 35.36 -5.88
N ASP A 60 6.46 34.12 -5.81
CA ASP A 60 5.08 33.82 -5.43
C ASP A 60 4.86 33.95 -3.90
N THR A 61 3.59 33.90 -3.49
CA THR A 61 3.17 33.88 -2.08
C THR A 61 2.40 32.60 -1.78
N PHE A 62 2.69 31.98 -0.64
CA PHE A 62 2.00 30.79 -0.14
C PHE A 62 1.71 30.92 1.35
N ALA A 63 0.44 30.75 1.75
CA ALA A 63 0.00 30.84 3.15
C ALA A 63 0.50 32.12 3.89
N GLY A 64 0.56 33.25 3.19
CA GLY A 64 1.04 34.54 3.75
C GLY A 64 2.55 34.77 3.65
N TRP A 65 3.32 33.75 3.26
CA TRP A 65 4.77 33.84 3.09
C TRP A 65 5.16 34.11 1.64
N LYS A 66 6.04 35.08 1.42
CA LYS A 66 6.62 35.34 0.10
C LYS A 66 7.85 34.46 -0.12
N LEU A 67 7.94 33.79 -1.26
CA LEU A 67 9.11 33.01 -1.65
C LEU A 67 10.19 33.96 -2.19
N ALA A 68 11.20 34.25 -1.38
CA ALA A 68 12.20 35.26 -1.67
C ALA A 68 13.36 34.73 -2.53
N ALA A 69 13.85 33.52 -2.25
CA ALA A 69 14.97 32.92 -2.97
C ALA A 69 15.05 31.41 -2.75
N TYR A 70 15.81 30.70 -3.57
CA TYR A 70 16.26 29.33 -3.29
C TYR A 70 17.78 29.30 -3.24
N ARG A 71 18.35 28.70 -2.19
CA ARG A 71 19.79 28.56 -1.95
C ARG A 71 20.23 27.13 -2.28
N PRO A 72 20.83 26.87 -3.46
CA PRO A 72 21.17 25.52 -3.89
C PRO A 72 22.23 24.85 -3.03
N SER A 73 23.16 25.62 -2.45
CA SER A 73 24.21 25.09 -1.56
C SER A 73 23.67 24.56 -0.23
N GLU A 74 22.46 24.97 0.15
CA GLU A 74 21.81 24.61 1.41
C GLU A 74 20.58 23.73 1.22
N ASP A 75 20.23 23.41 -0.04
CA ASP A 75 18.97 22.77 -0.46
C ASP A 75 17.73 23.38 0.22
N ALA A 76 17.68 24.72 0.24
CA ALA A 76 16.69 25.45 1.03
C ALA A 76 15.99 26.57 0.25
N LEU A 77 14.68 26.68 0.46
CA LEU A 77 13.85 27.78 0.01
C LEU A 77 13.70 28.81 1.12
N VAL A 78 13.91 30.09 0.79
CA VAL A 78 13.81 31.22 1.72
C VAL A 78 12.43 31.83 1.58
N LEU A 79 11.69 31.85 2.67
CA LEU A 79 10.38 32.48 2.80
C LEU A 79 10.52 33.74 3.67
N VAL A 80 9.75 34.77 3.36
CA VAL A 80 9.73 36.03 4.11
C VAL A 80 8.29 36.41 4.43
N GLN A 81 8.02 36.67 5.71
CA GLN A 81 6.76 37.24 6.19
C GLN A 81 7.06 38.25 7.28
N ASP A 82 6.47 39.45 7.19
CA ASP A 82 6.61 40.53 8.18
C ASP A 82 8.07 40.88 8.57
N GLY A 83 8.99 40.78 7.60
CA GLY A 83 10.42 41.06 7.80
C GLY A 83 11.23 39.92 8.45
N HIS A 84 10.58 38.80 8.77
CA HIS A 84 11.24 37.59 9.27
C HIS A 84 11.55 36.63 8.12
N GLU A 85 12.81 36.24 8.01
CA GLU A 85 13.24 35.19 7.08
C GLU A 85 13.09 33.81 7.72
N MET A 86 12.51 32.88 6.97
CA MET A 86 12.40 31.47 7.31
C MET A 86 13.08 30.64 6.22
N LEU A 87 13.93 29.72 6.64
CA LEU A 87 14.66 28.85 5.73
C LEU A 87 14.03 27.47 5.75
N LEU A 88 13.30 27.13 4.68
CA LEU A 88 12.70 25.83 4.47
C LEU A 88 13.68 24.95 3.71
N LYS A 89 14.40 24.10 4.43
CA LYS A 89 15.11 23.00 3.79
C LYS A 89 14.11 22.07 3.13
N LEU A 90 14.48 21.49 2.00
CA LEU A 90 13.74 20.37 1.46
C LEU A 90 13.62 19.38 2.61
N SER A 91 12.38 19.04 3.00
CA SER A 91 12.21 17.87 3.84
C SER A 91 12.86 16.76 3.03
N SER A 92 14.05 16.32 3.47
CA SER A 92 14.83 15.23 2.86
C SER A 92 13.84 14.25 2.29
N GLY A 93 13.93 13.88 1.01
CA GLY A 93 12.98 13.01 0.29
C GLY A 93 12.58 11.77 1.11
N GLN A 94 11.71 12.02 2.06
CA GLN A 94 11.19 11.25 3.15
C GLN A 94 9.89 11.99 3.39
N VAL A 95 8.94 11.59 2.55
CA VAL A 95 7.54 11.57 2.90
C VAL A 95 7.43 11.22 4.40
N GLY A 96 7.25 12.24 5.24
CA GLY A 96 6.97 12.17 6.67
C GLY A 96 7.80 11.21 7.53
N VAL A 97 8.82 11.72 8.21
CA VAL A 97 9.31 11.09 9.46
C VAL A 97 8.94 11.97 10.65
N THR A 98 7.64 12.16 10.85
CA THR A 98 7.13 11.74 12.15
C THR A 98 7.05 10.21 12.06
N GLN A 99 7.89 9.49 12.82
CA GLN A 99 7.64 8.07 13.13
C GLN A 99 6.41 7.99 14.05
N GLU A 100 5.29 8.58 13.63
CA GLU A 100 4.04 8.35 14.29
C GLU A 100 3.66 6.92 13.95
N LYS A 101 3.56 6.11 15.01
CA LYS A 101 3.12 4.73 14.90
C LYS A 101 1.77 4.74 14.17
N ALA A 102 1.66 3.92 13.13
CA ALA A 102 0.39 3.73 12.46
C ALA A 102 -0.66 3.20 13.43
N THR A 103 -1.90 3.64 13.23
CA THR A 103 -3.05 3.08 13.92
C THR A 103 -3.68 1.97 13.08
N LEU A 104 -4.54 1.16 13.71
CA LEU A 104 -5.38 0.21 12.99
C LEU A 104 -6.25 0.91 11.93
N ALA A 105 -6.78 2.10 12.23
CA ALA A 105 -7.62 2.85 11.30
C ALA A 105 -6.86 3.26 10.02
N ASP A 106 -5.58 3.65 10.15
CA ASP A 106 -4.73 4.00 9.00
C ASP A 106 -4.54 2.78 8.08
N ALA A 107 -4.29 1.61 8.66
CA ALA A 107 -4.13 0.37 7.92
C ALA A 107 -5.44 -0.09 7.27
N GLU A 108 -6.55 0.00 7.98
CA GLU A 108 -7.88 -0.33 7.45
C GLU A 108 -8.27 0.56 6.26
N ALA A 109 -7.88 1.83 6.27
CA ALA A 109 -8.12 2.73 5.15
C ALA A 109 -7.40 2.22 3.88
N VAL A 110 -6.13 1.81 4.01
CA VAL A 110 -5.37 1.21 2.90
C VAL A 110 -6.04 -0.06 2.38
N LEU A 111 -6.38 -1.00 3.26
CA LEU A 111 -6.99 -2.28 2.86
C LEU A 111 -8.33 -2.09 2.15
N THR A 112 -9.11 -1.11 2.60
CA THR A 112 -10.37 -0.73 1.94
C THR A 112 -10.12 -0.22 0.52
N LYS A 113 -9.15 0.68 0.34
CA LYS A 113 -8.78 1.19 -0.98
C LYS A 113 -8.21 0.10 -1.88
N MET A 114 -7.51 -0.88 -1.30
CA MET A 114 -6.99 -2.04 -2.03
C MET A 114 -8.07 -3.09 -2.37
N LYS A 115 -9.33 -2.89 -1.95
CA LYS A 115 -10.43 -3.85 -2.12
C LYS A 115 -10.09 -5.22 -1.53
N PHE A 116 -9.52 -5.24 -0.32
CA PHE A 116 -9.03 -6.47 0.32
C PHE A 116 -10.08 -7.58 0.35
N GLU A 117 -11.32 -7.28 0.72
CA GLU A 117 -12.42 -8.25 0.83
C GLU A 117 -12.75 -8.88 -0.52
N GLU A 118 -12.76 -8.08 -1.60
CA GLU A 118 -12.99 -8.57 -2.95
C GLU A 118 -11.81 -9.44 -3.43
N MET A 119 -10.57 -8.98 -3.20
CA MET A 119 -9.36 -9.72 -3.56
C MET A 119 -9.28 -11.04 -2.80
N PHE A 120 -9.50 -11.01 -1.48
CA PHE A 120 -9.48 -12.18 -0.61
C PHE A 120 -10.58 -13.16 -1.00
N GLY A 121 -11.80 -12.68 -1.25
CA GLY A 121 -12.91 -13.50 -1.73
C GLY A 121 -12.60 -14.19 -3.07
N LYS A 122 -11.96 -13.49 -4.02
CA LYS A 122 -11.53 -14.09 -5.29
C LYS A 122 -10.46 -15.16 -5.11
N ILE A 123 -9.44 -14.90 -4.30
CA ILE A 123 -8.37 -15.86 -4.00
C ILE A 123 -8.98 -17.12 -3.36
N PHE A 124 -9.86 -16.92 -2.39
CA PHE A 124 -10.54 -17.98 -1.68
C PHE A 124 -11.40 -18.85 -2.60
N GLU A 125 -12.22 -18.23 -3.45
CA GLU A 125 -13.03 -18.94 -4.44
C GLU A 125 -12.17 -19.72 -5.45
N GLN A 126 -11.03 -19.14 -5.88
CA GLN A 126 -10.09 -19.84 -6.74
C GLN A 126 -9.46 -21.05 -6.05
N GLN A 127 -9.09 -20.93 -4.77
CA GLN A 127 -8.56 -22.03 -3.97
C GLN A 127 -9.59 -23.15 -3.79
N LYS A 128 -10.84 -22.79 -3.46
CA LYS A 128 -11.96 -23.73 -3.36
C LYS A 128 -12.19 -24.48 -4.67
N LYS A 129 -12.19 -23.77 -5.81
CA LYS A 129 -12.29 -24.39 -7.15
C LYS A 129 -11.11 -25.32 -7.45
N GLY A 130 -9.90 -24.97 -7.00
CA GLY A 130 -8.71 -25.81 -7.14
C GLY A 130 -8.75 -27.09 -6.30
N MET A 131 -9.35 -27.05 -5.11
CA MET A 131 -9.48 -28.22 -4.22
C MET A 131 -10.68 -29.11 -4.52
N ALA A 132 -11.70 -28.59 -5.22
CA ALA A 132 -12.91 -29.34 -5.55
C ALA A 132 -12.65 -30.69 -6.27
N PRO A 133 -11.76 -30.79 -7.29
CA PRO A 133 -11.46 -32.06 -7.96
C PRO A 133 -10.84 -33.09 -7.01
N THR A 134 -9.90 -32.66 -6.16
CA THR A 134 -9.24 -33.51 -5.17
C THR A 134 -10.23 -34.05 -4.16
N MET A 135 -11.14 -33.21 -3.68
CA MET A 135 -12.20 -33.64 -2.76
C MET A 135 -13.19 -34.60 -3.46
N LYS A 136 -13.57 -34.32 -4.71
CA LYS A 136 -14.42 -35.22 -5.50
C LYS A 136 -13.78 -36.59 -5.70
N GLN A 137 -12.47 -36.65 -5.94
CA GLN A 137 -11.73 -37.90 -6.05
C GLN A 137 -11.69 -38.68 -4.72
N MET A 138 -11.48 -37.98 -3.60
CA MET A 138 -11.50 -38.60 -2.26
C MET A 138 -12.87 -39.18 -1.94
N MET A 139 -13.95 -38.46 -2.25
CA MET A 139 -15.33 -38.91 -2.03
C MET A 139 -15.75 -40.03 -2.99
N GLY A 140 -15.27 -40.01 -4.25
CA GLY A 140 -15.54 -41.07 -5.23
C GLY A 140 -14.99 -42.44 -4.85
N ASN A 141 -14.05 -42.50 -3.90
CA ASN A 141 -13.51 -43.74 -3.35
C ASN A 141 -14.33 -44.31 -2.18
N LEU A 142 -15.31 -43.56 -1.66
CA LEU A 142 -16.22 -44.03 -0.61
C LEU A 142 -17.38 -44.79 -1.25
N LYS A 143 -17.46 -46.10 -0.99
CA LYS A 143 -18.56 -46.93 -1.48
C LYS A 143 -19.83 -46.70 -0.65
N GLY A 144 -20.97 -46.56 -1.33
CA GLY A 144 -22.30 -46.55 -0.70
C GLY A 144 -22.80 -45.19 -0.20
N VAL A 145 -22.16 -44.09 -0.60
CA VAL A 145 -22.62 -42.73 -0.27
C VAL A 145 -23.47 -42.18 -1.43
N ASP A 146 -24.66 -41.67 -1.13
CA ASP A 146 -25.52 -41.01 -2.11
C ASP A 146 -24.90 -39.69 -2.61
N ALA A 147 -25.24 -39.27 -3.82
CA ALA A 147 -24.72 -38.04 -4.41
C ALA A 147 -25.07 -36.79 -3.58
N ALA A 148 -26.27 -36.71 -3.01
CA ALA A 148 -26.70 -35.58 -2.19
C ALA A 148 -26.00 -35.58 -0.82
N GLU A 149 -25.77 -36.76 -0.23
CA GLU A 149 -24.99 -36.89 1.01
C GLU A 149 -23.53 -36.51 0.80
N ALA A 150 -22.94 -36.90 -0.34
CA ALA A 150 -21.58 -36.53 -0.71
C ALA A 150 -21.45 -35.01 -0.92
N GLU A 151 -22.42 -34.37 -1.57
CA GLU A 151 -22.44 -32.91 -1.77
C GLU A 151 -22.60 -32.16 -0.44
N ALA A 152 -23.53 -32.60 0.42
CA ALA A 152 -23.73 -32.02 1.75
C ALA A 152 -22.47 -32.15 2.62
N PHE A 153 -21.82 -33.32 2.58
CA PHE A 153 -20.55 -33.55 3.27
C PHE A 153 -19.44 -32.66 2.72
N GLN A 154 -19.28 -32.57 1.39
CA GLN A 154 -18.29 -31.71 0.76
C GLN A 154 -18.49 -30.24 1.16
N LYS A 155 -19.74 -29.75 1.15
CA LYS A 155 -20.06 -28.39 1.58
C LYS A 155 -19.70 -28.18 3.04
N LYS A 156 -20.15 -29.07 3.94
CA LYS A 156 -19.85 -28.98 5.38
C LYS A 156 -18.35 -29.01 5.67
N MET A 157 -17.62 -29.88 4.96
CA MET A 157 -16.18 -30.04 5.05
C MET A 157 -15.45 -28.76 4.62
N MET A 158 -15.84 -28.17 3.49
CA MET A 158 -15.31 -26.87 3.02
C MET A 158 -15.65 -25.74 3.99
N ASP A 159 -16.91 -25.62 4.40
CA ASP A 159 -17.34 -24.59 5.34
C ASP A 159 -16.60 -24.72 6.68
N THR A 160 -16.34 -25.94 7.15
CA THR A 160 -15.57 -26.19 8.38
C THR A 160 -14.11 -25.81 8.23
N MET A 161 -13.44 -26.26 7.16
CA MET A 161 -12.02 -25.95 6.90
C MET A 161 -11.77 -24.45 6.84
N TYR A 162 -12.73 -23.69 6.33
CA TYR A 162 -12.59 -22.27 6.12
C TYR A 162 -13.38 -21.40 7.10
N SER A 163 -14.02 -22.01 8.11
CA SER A 163 -14.79 -21.28 9.13
C SER A 163 -13.96 -20.26 9.92
N GLY A 164 -12.64 -20.46 10.01
CA GLY A 164 -11.68 -19.53 10.62
C GLY A 164 -10.95 -18.62 9.64
N MET A 165 -11.31 -18.62 8.35
CA MET A 165 -10.76 -17.72 7.32
C MET A 165 -11.82 -16.72 6.86
N LYS A 166 -12.54 -16.11 7.81
CA LYS A 166 -13.51 -15.07 7.47
C LYS A 166 -12.77 -13.81 7.03
N ALA A 167 -13.28 -13.17 5.98
CA ALA A 167 -12.63 -11.99 5.39
C ALA A 167 -12.45 -10.87 6.41
N GLU A 168 -13.40 -10.70 7.32
CA GLU A 168 -13.40 -9.67 8.36
C GLU A 168 -12.31 -9.94 9.42
N GLU A 169 -12.18 -11.18 9.87
CA GLU A 169 -11.15 -11.61 10.84
C GLU A 169 -9.76 -11.45 10.22
N MET A 170 -9.60 -11.93 8.98
CA MET A 170 -8.36 -11.78 8.22
C MET A 170 -8.01 -10.33 7.96
N ARG A 171 -9.00 -9.48 7.64
CA ARG A 171 -8.79 -8.04 7.47
C ARG A 171 -8.24 -7.42 8.75
N GLY A 172 -8.80 -7.75 9.91
CA GLY A 172 -8.32 -7.25 11.21
C GLY A 172 -6.88 -7.67 11.51
N ASP A 173 -6.52 -8.92 11.24
CA ASP A 173 -5.15 -9.41 11.42
C ASP A 173 -4.16 -8.75 10.46
N ILE A 174 -4.52 -8.61 9.18
CA ILE A 174 -3.68 -7.94 8.19
C ILE A 174 -3.56 -6.45 8.51
N ALA A 175 -4.63 -5.77 8.95
CA ALA A 175 -4.58 -4.37 9.35
C ALA A 175 -3.62 -4.16 10.53
N ARG A 176 -3.64 -5.07 11.51
CA ARG A 176 -2.68 -5.05 12.63
C ARG A 176 -1.24 -5.16 12.14
N ILE A 177 -0.95 -6.13 11.27
CA ILE A 177 0.39 -6.31 10.67
C ILE A 177 0.82 -5.04 9.93
N TYR A 178 -0.06 -4.45 9.13
CA TYR A 178 0.24 -3.21 8.41
C TYR A 178 0.54 -2.07 9.37
N SER A 179 -0.22 -1.93 10.47
CA SER A 179 0.02 -0.91 11.49
C SER A 179 1.31 -1.10 12.31
N GLU A 180 1.84 -2.32 12.34
CA GLU A 180 3.10 -2.66 13.02
C GLU A 180 4.32 -2.44 12.12
N VAL A 181 4.18 -2.69 10.81
CA VAL A 181 5.28 -2.65 9.84
C VAL A 181 5.45 -1.28 9.20
N PHE A 182 4.34 -0.57 8.95
CA PHE A 182 4.38 0.73 8.28
C PHE A 182 4.17 1.86 9.29
N THR A 183 4.75 3.01 8.99
CA THR A 183 4.45 4.26 9.67
C THR A 183 3.07 4.79 9.25
N LYS A 184 2.49 5.67 10.07
CA LYS A 184 1.24 6.36 9.74
C LYS A 184 1.32 7.06 8.38
N ASN A 185 2.44 7.74 8.11
CA ASN A 185 2.62 8.46 6.86
C ASN A 185 2.66 7.49 5.68
N GLU A 186 3.39 6.38 5.75
CA GLU A 186 3.43 5.40 4.64
C GLU A 186 2.04 4.83 4.34
N LEU A 187 1.26 4.47 5.36
CA LEU A 187 -0.11 3.99 5.16
C LEU A 187 -1.01 5.08 4.58
N GLN A 188 -0.90 6.32 5.04
CA GLN A 188 -1.65 7.43 4.45
C GLN A 188 -1.34 7.59 2.95
N ASN A 189 -0.06 7.57 2.57
CA ASN A 189 0.33 7.73 1.16
C ASN A 189 -0.10 6.55 0.29
N LEU A 190 -0.05 5.32 0.83
CA LEU A 190 -0.61 4.15 0.14
C LEU A 190 -2.11 4.31 -0.05
N SER A 191 -2.84 4.72 0.99
CA SER A 191 -4.28 4.97 0.94
C SER A 191 -4.63 6.03 -0.11
N ASP A 192 -3.90 7.15 -0.11
CA ASP A 192 -4.10 8.25 -1.06
C ASP A 192 -3.85 7.77 -2.51
N PHE A 193 -2.74 7.06 -2.75
CA PHE A 193 -2.42 6.52 -4.06
C PHE A 193 -3.48 5.54 -4.57
N TYR A 194 -3.84 4.54 -3.76
CA TYR A 194 -4.88 3.58 -4.12
C TYR A 194 -6.27 4.23 -4.21
N GLY A 195 -6.49 5.40 -3.59
CA GLY A 195 -7.69 6.21 -3.80
C GLY A 195 -7.79 6.87 -5.17
N THR A 196 -6.70 6.99 -5.92
CA THR A 196 -6.70 7.59 -7.26
C THR A 196 -7.25 6.64 -8.34
N ALA A 197 -7.70 7.20 -9.46
CA ALA A 197 -8.11 6.41 -10.63
C ALA A 197 -6.98 5.50 -11.16
N THR A 198 -5.72 5.97 -11.10
CA THR A 198 -4.55 5.19 -11.51
C THR A 198 -4.26 4.05 -10.54
N GLY A 199 -4.33 4.31 -9.23
CA GLY A 199 -4.14 3.29 -8.19
C GLY A 199 -5.19 2.19 -8.26
N GLN A 200 -6.47 2.55 -8.46
CA GLN A 200 -7.55 1.59 -8.70
C GLN A 200 -7.34 0.80 -9.99
N ALA A 201 -6.95 1.47 -11.09
CA ALA A 201 -6.67 0.79 -12.36
C ALA A 201 -5.54 -0.22 -12.24
N LEU A 202 -4.53 0.01 -11.38
CA LEU A 202 -3.46 -0.95 -11.13
C LEU A 202 -4.00 -2.24 -10.50
N ILE A 203 -4.86 -2.12 -9.48
CA ILE A 203 -5.51 -3.27 -8.82
C ILE A 203 -6.37 -4.03 -9.83
N ASP A 204 -7.23 -3.32 -10.55
CA ASP A 204 -8.20 -3.94 -11.46
C ASP A 204 -7.54 -4.60 -12.68
N LYS A 205 -6.36 -4.11 -13.11
CA LYS A 205 -5.64 -4.62 -14.28
C LYS A 205 -4.61 -5.71 -13.97
N GLN A 206 -4.27 -5.94 -12.70
CA GLN A 206 -3.34 -7.02 -12.32
C GLN A 206 -3.72 -8.40 -12.90
N PRO A 207 -4.99 -8.85 -12.84
CA PRO A 207 -5.37 -10.13 -13.43
C PRO A 207 -5.14 -10.19 -14.95
N ALA A 208 -5.42 -9.11 -15.67
CA ALA A 208 -5.19 -9.03 -17.11
C ALA A 208 -3.68 -9.05 -17.45
N ILE A 209 -2.85 -8.42 -16.62
CA ILE A 209 -1.39 -8.49 -16.75
C ILE A 209 -0.91 -9.94 -16.59
N GLN A 210 -1.40 -10.65 -15.57
CA GLN A 210 -1.05 -12.07 -15.35
C GLN A 210 -1.49 -12.96 -16.52
N GLN A 211 -2.71 -12.76 -17.03
CA GLN A 211 -3.22 -13.48 -18.21
C GLN A 211 -2.32 -13.28 -19.43
N LYS A 212 -1.97 -12.02 -19.74
CA LYS A 212 -1.06 -11.69 -20.85
C LYS A 212 0.34 -12.26 -20.65
N MET A 213 0.83 -12.29 -19.41
CA MET A 213 2.11 -12.93 -19.10
C MET A 213 2.08 -14.43 -19.44
N MET A 214 1.00 -15.13 -19.12
CA MET A 214 0.82 -16.55 -19.45
C MET A 214 0.75 -16.81 -20.96
N GLU A 215 0.05 -15.94 -21.71
CA GLU A 215 0.02 -16.00 -23.18
C GLU A 215 1.42 -15.88 -23.80
N ILE A 216 2.30 -15.07 -23.21
CA ILE A 216 3.69 -14.90 -23.67
C ILE A 216 4.58 -16.09 -23.23
N MET A 217 4.36 -16.62 -22.02
CA MET A 217 5.17 -17.70 -21.46
C MET A 217 4.93 -19.04 -22.16
N MET A 218 3.69 -19.38 -22.52
CA MET A 218 3.34 -20.69 -23.09
C MET A 218 4.11 -21.03 -24.39
N PRO A 219 4.18 -20.15 -25.41
CA PRO A 219 4.97 -20.42 -26.61
C PRO A 219 6.46 -20.56 -26.32
N ARG A 220 7.00 -19.76 -25.39
CA ARG A 220 8.41 -19.83 -25.00
C ARG A 220 8.75 -21.15 -24.32
N MET A 221 7.87 -21.63 -23.46
CA MET A 221 8.01 -22.93 -22.83
C MET A 221 7.96 -24.07 -23.86
N MET A 222 7.02 -24.02 -24.81
CA MET A 222 6.93 -25.02 -25.90
C MET A 222 8.18 -25.03 -26.78
N ALA A 223 8.75 -23.86 -27.10
CA ALA A 223 10.03 -23.79 -27.81
C ALA A 223 11.18 -24.40 -27.00
N GLY A 224 11.17 -24.24 -25.68
CA GLY A 224 12.11 -24.88 -24.76
C GLY A 224 12.00 -26.41 -24.77
N VAL A 225 10.78 -26.96 -24.77
CA VAL A 225 10.54 -28.41 -24.87
C VAL A 225 11.11 -28.98 -26.18
N GLY A 226 10.90 -28.29 -27.30
CA GLY A 226 11.46 -28.72 -28.59
C GLY A 226 13.00 -28.80 -28.57
N LYS A 227 13.67 -27.81 -27.97
CA LYS A 227 15.13 -27.84 -27.78
C LYS A 227 15.58 -28.98 -26.87
N ALA A 228 14.85 -29.23 -25.78
CA ALA A 228 15.16 -30.34 -24.88
C ALA A 228 15.05 -31.71 -25.58
N GLN A 229 14.05 -31.89 -26.45
CA GLN A 229 13.91 -33.10 -27.28
C GLN A 229 15.08 -33.27 -28.25
N GLN A 230 15.57 -32.19 -28.87
CA GLN A 230 16.76 -32.24 -29.72
C GLN A 230 18.01 -32.63 -28.94
N ILE A 231 18.24 -32.03 -27.77
CA ILE A 231 19.37 -32.39 -26.90
C ILE A 231 19.32 -33.87 -26.52
N ALA A 232 18.14 -34.38 -26.16
CA ALA A 232 17.96 -35.80 -25.83
C ALA A 232 18.25 -36.72 -27.03
N ALA A 233 17.80 -36.34 -28.24
CA ALA A 233 18.07 -37.09 -29.46
C ALA A 233 19.57 -37.12 -29.82
N ASP A 234 20.26 -35.99 -29.68
CA ASP A 234 21.70 -35.90 -29.94
C ASP A 234 22.50 -36.71 -28.93
N PHE A 235 22.12 -36.67 -27.65
CA PHE A 235 22.72 -37.51 -26.62
C PHE A 235 22.54 -39.01 -26.94
N ALA A 236 21.33 -39.44 -27.33
CA ALA A 236 21.08 -40.83 -27.70
C ALA A 236 21.94 -41.29 -28.88
N LYS A 237 22.09 -40.46 -29.92
CA LYS A 237 22.97 -40.73 -31.07
C LYS A 237 24.43 -40.88 -30.65
N GLN A 238 24.94 -39.97 -29.81
CA GLN A 238 26.32 -40.04 -29.32
C GLN A 238 26.57 -41.32 -28.50
N GLN A 239 25.61 -41.74 -27.67
CA GLN A 239 25.73 -42.96 -26.88
C GLN A 239 25.69 -44.22 -27.76
N ALA A 240 24.86 -44.25 -28.81
CA ALA A 240 24.86 -45.34 -29.79
C ALA A 240 26.19 -45.43 -30.55
N ALA A 241 26.74 -44.29 -30.99
CA ALA A 241 28.03 -44.23 -31.67
C ALA A 241 29.18 -44.70 -30.77
N LYS A 242 29.20 -44.31 -29.48
CA LYS A 242 30.19 -44.79 -28.50
C LYS A 242 30.10 -46.31 -28.28
N LYS A 243 28.89 -46.86 -28.15
CA LYS A 243 28.68 -48.31 -28.00
C LYS A 243 29.15 -49.08 -29.23
N ALA A 244 28.86 -48.58 -30.43
CA ALA A 244 29.32 -49.18 -31.67
C ALA A 244 30.85 -49.17 -31.79
N ALA A 245 31.49 -48.04 -31.46
CA ALA A 245 32.95 -47.92 -31.47
C ALA A 245 33.63 -48.86 -30.45
N ALA A 246 33.04 -49.04 -29.27
CA ALA A 246 33.54 -49.97 -28.25
C ALA A 246 33.40 -51.44 -28.65
N ALA A 247 32.41 -51.79 -29.48
CA ALA A 247 32.21 -53.15 -29.98
C ALA A 247 33.16 -53.53 -31.15
N THR A 248 33.77 -52.53 -31.79
CA THR A 248 34.73 -52.71 -32.90
C THR A 248 36.19 -52.53 -32.49
N ALA A 249 36.47 -52.23 -31.23
CA ALA A 249 37.84 -52.17 -30.71
C ALA A 249 38.37 -53.61 -30.49
N PRO A 250 39.53 -53.97 -31.07
CA PRO A 250 40.09 -55.33 -31.00
C PRO A 250 40.57 -55.75 -29.61
#